data_AF-A0AAV9T1E5-F1
#
_entry.id   AF-A0AAV9T1E5-F1
#
_cell.length_a   1.000
_cell.length_b   1.000
_cell.length_c   1.000
_cell.angle_alpha   90.00
_cell.angle_beta   90.00
_cell.angle_gamma   90.00
#
_symmetry.space_group_name_H-M   'P 1'
#
loop_
_entity.id
_entity.type
_entity.pdbx_description
1 polymer ?
#
loop_
_entity_poly.entity_id
_entity_poly.type
_entity_poly.pdbx_seq_one_letter_code
_entity_poly.pdbx_strand_id
1 'polypeptide(L)'
;MVQLTLLVTAALATTSYGFTWNNCKNADACVQNRGMMAAEMYSSGAVTFNYNSNGYWYARKLKETYVSPTGFFHYGDGHKFLDVTSKNDANKYTSWRAETGSECCLPDEVGTNIENLMAFTG
;
A
#
# COMPACT_ATOMS: atom_id res chain seq x y z
N MET A 1 8.47 3.75 -47.14
CA MET A 1 7.63 4.30 -46.06
C MET A 1 7.14 3.13 -45.22
N VAL A 2 7.71 2.92 -44.03
CA VAL A 2 7.29 1.86 -43.11
C VAL A 2 6.49 2.53 -41.99
N GLN A 3 5.22 2.13 -41.87
CA GLN A 3 4.26 2.62 -40.88
C GLN A 3 4.73 2.29 -39.46
N LEU A 4 4.72 3.31 -38.60
CA LEU A 4 5.03 3.20 -37.18
C LEU A 4 3.76 2.75 -36.43
N THR A 5 3.70 1.49 -36.01
CA THR A 5 2.59 0.97 -35.20
C THR A 5 2.76 1.45 -33.77
N LEU A 6 1.94 2.41 -33.36
CA LEU A 6 1.86 2.89 -31.98
C LEU A 6 1.25 1.77 -31.12
N LEU A 7 2.07 1.08 -30.31
CA LEU A 7 1.55 0.22 -29.23
C LEU A 7 0.99 1.14 -28.14
N VAL A 8 -0.33 1.31 -28.15
CA VAL A 8 -1.05 1.83 -26.98
C VAL A 8 -1.07 0.71 -25.95
N THR A 9 -0.15 0.76 -24.99
CA THR A 9 -0.21 -0.10 -23.81
C THR A 9 -1.42 0.32 -23.00
N ALA A 10 -2.57 -0.31 -23.26
CA ALA A 10 -3.72 -0.23 -22.38
C ALA A 10 -3.33 -0.88 -21.06
N ALA A 11 -3.08 -0.07 -20.03
CA ALA A 11 -2.91 -0.56 -18.67
C ALA A 11 -4.20 -1.32 -18.30
N LEU A 12 -4.08 -2.64 -18.15
CA LEU A 12 -5.14 -3.46 -17.57
C LEU A 12 -5.32 -3.00 -16.13
N ALA A 13 -6.34 -2.20 -15.88
CA ALA A 13 -6.82 -1.97 -14.53
C ALA A 13 -7.33 -3.32 -14.01
N THR A 14 -6.50 -4.02 -13.24
CA THR A 14 -6.93 -5.18 -12.46
C THR A 14 -7.97 -4.67 -11.47
N THR A 15 -9.24 -4.93 -11.77
CA THR A 15 -10.35 -4.62 -10.89
C THR A 15 -10.26 -5.53 -9.66
N SER A 16 -9.59 -5.06 -8.60
CA SER A 16 -10.07 -5.42 -7.27
C SER A 16 -11.38 -4.65 -7.09
N TYR A 17 -12.44 -5.33 -6.68
CA TYR A 17 -13.79 -4.79 -6.66
C TYR A 17 -13.86 -3.49 -5.83
N GLY A 18 -14.12 -2.36 -6.49
CA GLY A 18 -14.47 -1.09 -5.85
C GLY A 18 -13.33 -0.13 -5.50
N PHE A 19 -12.08 -0.41 -5.88
CA PHE A 19 -10.94 0.45 -5.59
C PHE A 19 -10.33 1.08 -6.85
N THR A 20 -9.67 2.22 -6.69
CA THR A 20 -9.01 2.95 -7.80
C THR A 20 -7.52 3.14 -7.56
N TRP A 21 -6.73 3.23 -8.64
CA TRP A 21 -5.26 3.40 -8.59
C TRP A 21 -4.81 4.51 -9.53
N ASN A 22 -5.22 5.74 -9.26
CA ASN A 22 -4.87 6.87 -10.11
C ASN A 22 -3.64 7.64 -9.60
N ASN A 23 -3.43 7.70 -8.28
CA ASN A 23 -2.39 8.53 -7.68
C ASN A 23 -1.01 7.85 -7.63
N CYS A 24 -0.97 6.55 -7.28
CA CYS A 24 0.29 5.81 -7.23
C CYS A 24 0.56 5.08 -8.54
N LYS A 25 1.72 5.33 -9.15
CA LYS A 25 2.17 4.72 -10.43
C LYS A 25 3.61 4.20 -10.40
N ASN A 26 4.23 4.19 -9.23
CA ASN A 26 5.65 3.91 -9.05
C ASN A 26 5.97 2.41 -8.86
N ALA A 27 4.95 1.58 -8.62
CA ALA A 27 5.06 0.13 -8.45
C ALA A 27 3.75 -0.56 -8.86
N ASP A 28 3.74 -1.89 -8.88
CA ASP A 28 2.55 -2.70 -9.08
C ASP A 28 1.54 -2.51 -7.93
N ALA A 29 0.26 -2.84 -8.18
CA ALA A 29 -0.77 -2.72 -7.16
C ALA A 29 -0.52 -3.66 -5.98
N CYS A 30 -0.78 -3.18 -4.75
CA CYS A 30 -0.78 -4.05 -3.58
C CYS A 30 -1.91 -5.06 -3.67
N VAL A 31 -1.65 -6.28 -3.22
CA VAL A 31 -2.65 -7.33 -3.06
C VAL A 31 -3.30 -7.20 -1.69
N GLN A 32 -4.63 -7.19 -1.68
CA GLN A 32 -5.40 -7.17 -0.44
C GLN A 32 -5.26 -8.51 0.30
N ASN A 33 -4.90 -8.45 1.58
CA ASN A 33 -4.94 -9.60 2.47
C ASN A 33 -6.38 -9.83 2.97
N ARG A 34 -6.75 -11.10 3.18
CA ARG A 34 -8.14 -11.46 3.56
C ARG A 34 -8.57 -10.96 4.94
N GLY A 35 -7.61 -10.71 5.83
CA GLY A 35 -7.83 -10.26 7.19
C GLY A 35 -6.77 -9.25 7.64
N MET A 36 -7.07 -8.55 8.72
CA MET A 36 -6.11 -7.69 9.41
C MET A 36 -5.07 -8.54 10.12
N MET A 37 -3.79 -8.28 9.88
CA MET A 37 -2.70 -9.01 10.54
C MET A 37 -2.76 -8.82 12.07
N ALA A 38 -3.18 -7.65 12.53
CA ALA A 38 -3.36 -7.34 13.95
C ALA A 38 -4.35 -8.29 14.66
N ALA A 39 -5.31 -8.87 13.93
CA ALA A 39 -6.29 -9.80 14.48
C ALA A 39 -5.79 -11.25 14.51
N GLU A 40 -4.77 -11.60 13.72
CA GLU A 40 -4.31 -12.98 13.50
C GLU A 40 -3.21 -13.43 14.50
N MET A 41 -3.11 -12.81 15.68
CA MET A 41 -2.11 -13.11 16.73
C MET A 41 -0.64 -12.94 16.33
N TYR A 42 -0.33 -12.46 15.11
CA TYR A 42 1.02 -12.07 14.66
C TYR A 42 1.45 -10.72 15.25
N SER A 43 1.43 -10.58 16.58
CA SER A 43 1.79 -9.33 17.26
C SER A 43 3.30 -9.15 17.42
N SER A 44 4.09 -10.23 17.28
CA SER A 44 5.55 -10.14 17.26
C SER A 44 6.02 -9.45 15.98
N GLY A 45 6.66 -8.28 16.10
CA GLY A 45 7.16 -7.53 14.94
C GLY A 45 6.18 -6.49 14.39
N ALA A 46 5.11 -6.16 15.11
CA ALA A 46 4.24 -5.05 14.73
C ALA A 46 4.94 -3.70 14.91
N VAL A 47 4.96 -2.88 13.85
CA VAL A 47 5.52 -1.53 13.87
C VAL A 47 4.49 -0.51 13.44
N THR A 48 4.25 0.50 14.29
CA THR A 48 3.37 1.62 13.95
C THR A 48 4.11 2.72 13.20
N PHE A 49 3.37 3.61 12.56
CA PHE A 49 3.93 4.71 11.77
C PHE A 49 3.71 6.05 12.46
N ASN A 50 4.56 7.02 12.14
CA ASN A 50 4.36 8.43 12.44
C ASN A 50 4.06 9.18 11.14
N TYR A 51 3.03 10.01 11.15
CA TYR A 51 2.75 10.95 10.08
C TYR A 51 3.69 12.16 10.16
N ASN A 52 4.22 12.59 9.02
CA ASN A 52 5.02 13.81 8.91
C ASN A 52 4.24 14.94 8.23
N SER A 53 4.74 16.18 8.37
CA SER A 53 4.11 17.36 7.77
C SER A 53 4.10 17.37 6.24
N ASN A 54 4.90 16.53 5.59
CA ASN A 54 5.02 16.44 4.14
C ASN A 54 4.09 15.38 3.53
N GLY A 55 3.18 14.79 4.34
CA GLY A 55 2.19 13.81 3.87
C GLY A 55 2.65 12.35 3.91
N TYR A 56 3.89 12.09 4.31
CA TYR A 56 4.44 10.74 4.40
C TYR A 56 4.16 10.13 5.78
N TRP A 57 4.03 8.81 5.78
CA TRP A 57 4.03 7.99 6.99
C TRP A 57 5.33 7.21 7.06
N TYR A 58 6.05 7.28 8.16
CA TYR A 58 7.28 6.50 8.37
C TYR A 58 7.10 5.52 9.52
N ALA A 59 7.49 4.27 9.29
CA ALA A 59 7.48 3.26 10.33
C ALA A 59 8.43 3.65 11.47
N ARG A 60 7.97 3.50 12.71
CA ARG A 60 8.77 3.81 13.89
C ARG A 60 9.87 2.77 14.03
N LYS A 61 11.12 3.24 14.15
CA LYS A 61 12.29 2.38 14.44
C LYS A 61 12.69 1.43 13.30
N LEU A 62 12.04 1.46 12.15
CA LEU A 62 12.49 0.79 10.94
C LEU A 62 13.08 1.80 9.98
N LYS A 63 14.12 1.40 9.27
CA LYS A 63 14.62 2.17 8.15
C LYS A 63 13.86 1.73 6.90
N GLU A 64 13.73 2.63 5.94
CA GLU A 64 13.23 2.27 4.60
C GLU A 64 11.82 1.63 4.61
N THR A 65 10.99 1.92 5.61
CA THR A 65 9.57 1.54 5.60
C THR A 65 8.71 2.78 5.69
N TYR A 66 8.00 3.10 4.61
CA TYR A 66 7.21 4.32 4.54
C TYR A 66 6.07 4.21 3.54
N VAL A 67 4.99 4.96 3.79
CA VAL A 67 3.90 5.20 2.84
C VAL A 67 3.96 6.66 2.39
N SER A 68 3.96 6.90 1.08
CA SER A 68 3.94 8.24 0.49
C SER A 68 2.54 8.87 0.54
N PRO A 69 2.42 10.19 0.31
CA PRO A 69 1.12 10.85 0.20
C PRO A 69 0.24 10.32 -0.93
N THR A 70 0.84 9.67 -1.94
CA THR A 70 0.14 9.11 -3.10
C THR A 70 -0.26 7.64 -2.90
N GLY A 71 0.09 7.04 -1.77
CA GLY A 71 -0.17 5.62 -1.50
C GLY A 71 0.93 4.67 -1.98
N PHE A 72 2.10 5.17 -2.39
CA PHE A 72 3.26 4.30 -2.64
C PHE A 72 3.77 3.77 -1.30
N PHE A 73 3.80 2.47 -1.16
CA PHE A 73 4.29 1.82 0.04
C PHE A 73 5.57 1.04 -0.26
N HIS A 74 6.62 1.36 0.49
CA HIS A 74 7.88 0.65 0.47
C HIS A 74 8.06 -0.15 1.76
N TYR A 75 8.40 -1.42 1.59
CA TYR A 75 8.61 -2.40 2.64
C TYR A 75 10.11 -2.50 2.96
N GLY A 76 10.48 -2.18 4.19
CA GLY A 76 11.83 -2.34 4.71
C GLY A 76 11.90 -3.39 5.82
N ASP A 77 13.12 -3.83 6.14
CA ASP A 77 13.42 -4.65 7.32
C ASP A 77 12.51 -5.89 7.48
N GLY A 78 12.14 -6.54 6.37
CA GLY A 78 11.38 -7.79 6.35
C GLY A 78 9.88 -7.67 6.67
N HIS A 79 9.36 -6.46 6.88
CA HIS A 79 7.92 -6.25 7.07
C HIS A 79 7.27 -6.25 5.69
N LYS A 80 6.29 -7.11 5.44
CA LYS A 80 5.68 -7.31 4.10
C LYS A 80 4.16 -7.15 4.08
N PHE A 81 3.57 -6.89 5.24
CA PHE A 81 2.15 -6.65 5.40
C PHE A 81 1.92 -5.28 6.01
N LEU A 82 0.85 -4.62 5.59
CA LEU A 82 0.43 -3.32 6.10
C LEU A 82 -1.06 -3.32 6.36
N ASP A 83 -1.40 -3.20 7.62
CA ASP A 83 -2.74 -2.89 8.07
C ASP A 83 -2.93 -1.37 8.01
N VAL A 84 -4.02 -0.96 7.36
CA VAL A 84 -4.42 0.44 7.18
C VAL A 84 -5.77 0.65 7.86
N THR A 85 -5.78 1.58 8.81
CA THR A 85 -7.03 2.16 9.32
C THR A 85 -7.33 3.41 8.51
N SER A 86 -8.48 3.44 7.83
CA SER A 86 -8.93 4.58 7.04
C SER A 86 -9.77 5.55 7.86
N LYS A 87 -9.71 6.84 7.49
CA LYS A 87 -10.66 7.87 7.92
C LYS A 87 -12.05 7.67 7.32
N ASN A 88 -12.16 6.92 6.22
CA ASN A 88 -13.42 6.59 5.58
C ASN A 88 -13.95 5.26 6.12
N ASP A 89 -15.17 5.27 6.67
CA ASP A 89 -15.80 4.09 7.27
C ASP A 89 -16.07 2.97 6.27
N ALA A 90 -16.28 3.28 4.98
CA ALA A 90 -16.51 2.27 3.96
C ALA A 90 -15.33 1.28 3.83
N ASN A 91 -14.10 1.76 4.09
CA ASN A 91 -12.86 0.99 4.01
C ASN A 91 -12.09 1.08 5.33
N LYS A 92 -12.81 1.08 6.45
CA LYS A 92 -12.24 1.41 7.77
C LYS A 92 -11.00 0.61 8.12
N TYR A 93 -11.01 -0.69 7.85
CA TYR A 93 -9.92 -1.61 8.16
C TYR A 93 -9.59 -2.45 6.93
N THR A 94 -8.36 -2.34 6.44
CA THR A 94 -7.88 -3.11 5.28
C THR A 94 -6.43 -3.54 5.50
N SER A 95 -6.02 -4.64 4.87
CA SER A 95 -4.65 -5.15 4.98
C SER A 95 -4.09 -5.45 3.60
N TRP A 96 -2.81 -5.18 3.37
CA TRP A 96 -2.19 -5.14 2.04
C TRP A 96 -0.75 -5.67 2.05
N ARG A 97 -0.36 -6.33 0.94
CA ARG A 97 1.01 -6.83 0.71
C ARG A 97 1.45 -6.60 -0.74
N ALA A 98 2.75 -6.48 -0.99
CA ALA A 98 3.30 -6.62 -2.33
C ALA A 98 3.29 -8.10 -2.75
N GLU A 99 2.92 -8.39 -3.99
CA GLU A 99 3.05 -9.73 -4.58
C GLU A 99 4.44 -9.92 -5.22
N THR A 100 4.96 -8.87 -5.84
CA THR A 100 6.24 -8.81 -6.53
C THR A 100 7.16 -7.79 -5.84
N GLY A 101 8.17 -8.26 -5.12
CA GLY A 101 9.19 -7.38 -4.52
C GLY A 101 8.82 -6.77 -3.15
N SER A 102 9.43 -5.62 -2.84
CA SER A 102 9.34 -4.93 -1.54
C SER A 102 8.67 -3.57 -1.65
N GLU A 103 7.79 -3.38 -2.63
CA GLU A 103 7.05 -2.14 -2.82
C GLU A 103 5.75 -2.40 -3.59
N CYS A 104 4.73 -1.59 -3.33
CA CYS A 104 3.50 -1.63 -4.09
C CYS A 104 2.71 -0.32 -3.95
N CYS A 105 1.75 -0.14 -4.83
CA CYS A 105 0.80 0.97 -4.83
C CYS A 105 -0.48 0.57 -4.10
N LEU A 106 -0.81 1.27 -3.02
CA LEU A 106 -2.12 1.21 -2.38
C LEU A 106 -3.17 1.88 -3.27
N PRO A 107 -4.43 1.43 -3.21
CA PRO A 107 -5.51 2.12 -3.89
C PRO A 107 -5.76 3.51 -3.29
N ASP A 108 -6.31 4.42 -4.08
CA ASP A 108 -6.49 5.83 -3.74
C ASP A 108 -7.31 6.00 -2.44
N GLU A 109 -8.35 5.20 -2.25
CA GLU A 109 -9.23 5.24 -1.07
C GLU A 109 -8.54 4.81 0.23
N VAL A 110 -7.44 4.07 0.11
CA VAL A 110 -6.65 3.54 1.23
C VAL A 110 -5.40 4.39 1.44
N GLY A 111 -4.66 4.68 0.36
CA GLY A 111 -3.37 5.35 0.40
C GLY A 111 -3.41 6.84 0.74
N THR A 112 -4.55 7.51 0.52
CA THR A 112 -4.67 8.96 0.75
C THR A 112 -5.51 9.34 1.96
N ASN A 113 -6.38 8.44 2.45
CA ASN A 113 -7.29 8.68 3.57
C ASN A 113 -6.88 7.93 4.85
N ILE A 114 -5.59 7.84 5.12
CA ILE A 114 -5.03 7.08 6.24
C ILE A 114 -5.30 7.79 7.58
N GLU A 115 -5.84 7.05 8.55
CA GLU A 115 -5.90 7.43 9.97
C GLU A 115 -4.73 6.84 10.76
N ASN A 116 -4.42 5.56 10.54
CA ASN A 116 -3.33 4.87 11.22
C ASN A 116 -2.77 3.73 10.35
N LEU A 117 -1.52 3.34 10.62
CA LEU A 117 -0.83 2.26 9.93
C LEU A 117 -0.08 1.37 10.91
N MET A 118 -0.04 0.08 10.57
CA MET A 118 0.81 -0.89 11.25
C MET A 118 1.39 -1.87 10.23
N ALA A 119 2.70 -2.08 10.28
CA ALA A 119 3.41 -3.04 9.44
C ALA A 119 3.80 -4.28 10.24
N PHE A 120 3.88 -5.42 9.57
CA PHE A 120 4.17 -6.72 10.20
C PHE A 120 5.19 -7.51 9.38
N THR A 121 6.09 -8.18 10.09
CA THR A 121 6.88 -9.31 9.57
C THR A 121 5.94 -10.50 9.41
N GLY A 122 5.84 -11.07 8.21
CA GLY A 122 5.11 -12.33 8.01
C GLY A 122 5.92 -13.31 7.20
#